data_AF-A0A7C3M2R9-F1
#
_entry.id   AF-A0A7C3M2R9-F1
#
_cell.length_a   1.000
_cell.length_b   1.000
_cell.length_c   1.000
_cell.angle_alpha   90.00
_cell.angle_beta   90.00
_cell.angle_gamma   90.00
#
_symmetry.space_group_name_H-M   'P 1'
#
loop_
_entity.id
_entity.type
_entity.pdbx_description
1 polymer ?
#
loop_
_entity_poly.entity_id
_entity_poly.type
_entity_poly.pdbx_seq_one_letter_code
_entity_poly.pdbx_strand_id
1 'polypeptide(L)'
;MKQEILLEEIRDADIDSIKELYGVDEFYLYKVTLNKEYILLLMKLNEIDNLILDNAKQFDKLTSSLSVLLEKYLDNDFKRWNVYIFYLVQNKLNKQQKYKIENDTFFARKIVEDNYTSNLSDENIKKLISNHISFDDLNIKNTIPKRKDYISSSIIYEELFNVDTLESNKVIDILKSLEGNAKNEI
;
A
#
# COMPACT_ATOMS: atom_id res chain seq x y z
N MET A 1 -14.83 15.17 -8.80
CA MET A 1 -14.36 16.37 -8.06
C MET A 1 -12.86 16.18 -7.90
N LYS A 2 -12.02 17.02 -8.51
CA LYS A 2 -10.56 16.85 -8.47
C LYS A 2 -10.10 17.25 -7.06
N GLN A 3 -9.47 16.34 -6.32
CA GLN A 3 -8.97 16.66 -4.98
C GLN A 3 -7.81 17.64 -5.09
N GLU A 4 -7.77 18.64 -4.21
CA GLU A 4 -6.66 19.58 -4.15
C GLU A 4 -5.48 18.94 -3.42
N ILE A 5 -4.30 18.97 -4.05
CA ILE A 5 -3.06 18.42 -3.49
C ILE A 5 -2.18 19.58 -3.05
N LEU A 6 -1.95 19.70 -1.75
CA LEU A 6 -1.01 20.66 -1.16
C LEU A 6 0.30 19.95 -0.83
N LEU A 7 1.41 20.52 -1.29
CA LEU A 7 2.77 20.03 -1.06
C LEU A 7 3.52 21.05 -0.20
N GLU A 8 4.06 20.60 0.91
CA GLU A 8 4.96 21.38 1.76
C GLU A 8 6.30 20.63 1.85
N GLU A 9 7.35 21.21 1.27
CA GLU A 9 8.69 20.63 1.29
C GLU A 9 9.30 20.74 2.70
N ILE A 10 9.77 19.62 3.23
CA ILE A 10 10.48 19.56 4.50
C ILE A 10 11.99 19.55 4.19
N ARG A 11 12.70 20.56 4.69
CA ARG A 11 14.16 20.63 4.62
C ARG A 11 14.77 20.09 5.90
N ASP A 12 15.59 19.05 5.79
CA ASP A 12 16.32 18.42 6.89
C ASP A 12 17.75 18.12 6.45
N ALA A 13 18.72 18.38 7.32
CA ALA A 13 20.15 18.18 7.01
C ALA A 13 20.52 16.71 6.76
N ASP A 14 19.73 15.77 7.30
CA ASP A 14 19.92 14.35 7.05
C ASP A 14 19.57 13.98 5.59
N ILE A 15 18.74 14.77 4.90
CA ILE A 15 18.43 14.54 3.49
C ILE A 15 19.69 14.69 2.64
N ASP A 16 20.43 15.79 2.83
CA ASP A 16 21.68 16.03 2.11
C ASP A 16 22.73 14.95 2.45
N SER A 17 22.80 14.56 3.72
CA SER A 17 23.72 13.51 4.20
C SER A 17 23.42 12.14 3.56
N ILE A 18 22.14 11.75 3.48
CA ILE A 18 21.73 10.49 2.85
C ILE A 18 21.93 10.59 1.32
N LYS A 19 21.62 11.74 0.73
CA LYS A 19 21.83 11.99 -0.70
C LYS A 19 23.28 11.76 -1.11
N GLU A 20 24.23 12.31 -0.36
CA GLU A 20 25.67 12.12 -0.60
C GLU A 20 26.12 10.68 -0.33
N LEU A 21 25.69 10.09 0.80
CA LEU A 21 26.13 8.76 1.21
C LEU A 21 25.71 7.66 0.24
N TYR A 22 24.53 7.80 -0.37
CA TYR A 22 23.94 6.81 -1.27
C TYR A 22 23.93 7.25 -2.74
N GLY A 23 24.54 8.39 -3.08
CA GLY A 23 24.70 8.84 -4.46
C GLY A 23 23.40 9.26 -5.17
N VAL A 24 22.33 9.56 -4.42
CA VAL A 24 21.00 9.86 -4.97
C VAL A 24 21.02 11.18 -5.75
N ASP A 25 20.45 11.20 -6.96
CA ASP A 25 20.44 12.38 -7.85
C ASP A 25 19.54 13.50 -7.30
N GLU A 26 18.29 13.15 -6.96
CA GLU A 26 17.33 14.07 -6.35
C GLU A 26 16.67 13.39 -5.16
N PHE A 27 16.62 14.06 -4.01
CA PHE A 27 15.97 13.54 -2.80
C PHE A 27 15.14 14.67 -2.18
N TYR A 28 13.83 14.47 -2.12
CA TYR A 28 12.90 15.37 -1.46
C TYR A 28 12.04 14.65 -0.42
N LEU A 29 11.67 15.40 0.61
CA LEU A 29 10.71 15.02 1.62
C LEU A 29 9.58 16.04 1.62
N TYR A 30 8.33 15.58 1.53
CA TYR A 30 7.16 16.42 1.53
C TYR A 30 6.17 15.98 2.60
N LYS A 31 5.53 16.97 3.22
CA LYS A 31 4.23 16.79 3.84
C LYS A 31 3.16 17.05 2.77
N VAL A 32 2.35 16.03 2.49
CA VAL A 32 1.29 16.10 1.48
C VAL A 32 -0.06 16.13 2.17
N THR A 33 -0.90 17.10 1.83
CA THR A 33 -2.27 17.18 2.31
C THR A 33 -3.23 16.96 1.15
N LEU A 34 -4.03 15.89 1.24
CA LEU A 34 -5.17 15.58 0.38
C LEU A 34 -6.45 15.54 1.23
N ASN A 35 -6.97 14.34 1.49
CA ASN A 35 -8.02 14.03 2.46
C ASN A 35 -7.46 13.75 3.88
N LYS A 36 -6.17 13.40 3.94
CA LYS A 36 -5.38 13.15 5.14
C LYS A 36 -3.97 13.69 4.90
N GLU A 37 -3.21 13.79 5.96
CA GLU A 37 -1.79 14.12 5.90
C GLU A 37 -0.96 12.86 5.64
N TYR A 38 -0.04 12.96 4.69
CA TYR A 38 0.92 11.92 4.34
C TYR A 38 2.34 12.48 4.39
N ILE A 39 3.30 11.62 4.72
CA ILE A 39 4.71 11.90 4.49
C ILE A 39 5.10 11.22 3.20
N LEU A 40 5.60 12.00 2.25
CA LEU A 40 6.04 11.54 0.95
C LEU A 40 7.54 11.77 0.81
N LEU A 41 8.26 10.68 0.57
CA LEU A 41 9.68 10.70 0.27
C LEU A 41 9.89 10.35 -1.21
N LEU A 42 10.63 11.19 -1.92
CA LEU A 42 10.93 11.01 -3.33
C LEU A 42 12.44 10.90 -3.48
N MET A 43 12.91 9.76 -4.01
CA MET A 43 14.31 9.55 -4.37
C MET A 43 14.40 9.23 -5.85
N LYS A 44 15.06 10.10 -6.60
CA LYS A 44 15.45 9.86 -7.98
C LYS A 44 16.86 9.28 -8.00
N LEU A 45 16.95 8.08 -8.54
CA LEU A 45 18.16 7.27 -8.58
C LEU A 45 18.79 7.41 -9.97
N ASN A 46 20.10 7.62 -10.01
CA ASN A 46 20.87 7.64 -11.26
C ASN A 46 21.12 6.20 -11.77
N GLU A 47 21.67 6.03 -12.98
CA GLU A 47 21.89 4.72 -13.59
C GLU A 47 22.75 3.76 -12.74
N ILE A 48 23.69 4.30 -11.94
CA ILE A 48 24.60 3.55 -11.07
C ILE A 48 23.89 3.12 -9.78
N ASP A 49 22.92 3.90 -9.29
CA ASP A 49 22.19 3.67 -8.03
C ASP A 49 21.22 2.47 -8.07
N ASN A 50 20.96 1.89 -9.25
CA ASN A 50 20.26 0.60 -9.36
C ASN A 50 20.95 -0.50 -8.54
N LEU A 51 22.27 -0.39 -8.34
CA LEU A 51 23.05 -1.30 -7.52
C LEU A 51 22.65 -1.29 -6.03
N ILE A 52 22.12 -0.18 -5.50
CA ILE A 52 21.68 -0.12 -4.10
C ILE A 52 20.43 -0.96 -3.91
N LEU A 53 19.52 -0.92 -4.89
CA LEU A 53 18.28 -1.69 -4.87
C LEU A 53 18.53 -3.19 -5.09
N ASP A 54 19.55 -3.54 -5.87
CA ASP A 54 19.95 -4.93 -6.11
C ASP A 54 20.78 -5.51 -4.95
N ASN A 55 21.57 -4.68 -4.27
CA ASN A 55 22.38 -5.09 -3.14
C ASN A 55 21.60 -5.00 -1.82
N ALA A 56 21.10 -6.15 -1.35
CA ALA A 56 20.33 -6.24 -0.10
C ALA A 56 20.99 -5.51 1.09
N LYS A 57 22.31 -5.61 1.26
CA LYS A 57 23.01 -4.96 2.38
C LYS A 57 23.01 -3.43 2.27
N GLN A 58 23.06 -2.89 1.05
CA GLN A 58 23.00 -1.43 0.85
C GLN A 58 21.56 -0.94 1.00
N PHE A 59 20.60 -1.69 0.47
CA PHE A 59 19.18 -1.41 0.65
C PHE A 59 18.77 -1.41 2.13
N ASP A 60 19.22 -2.38 2.93
CA ASP A 60 18.94 -2.45 4.37
C ASP A 60 19.50 -1.23 5.11
N LYS A 61 20.72 -0.80 4.74
CA LYS A 61 21.34 0.41 5.30
C LYS A 61 20.56 1.66 4.94
N LEU A 62 20.22 1.82 3.65
CA LEU A 62 19.41 2.95 3.18
C LEU A 62 18.10 2.99 3.96
N THR A 63 17.39 1.87 4.02
CA THR A 63 16.12 1.72 4.74
C THR A 63 16.26 2.07 6.23
N SER A 64 17.37 1.68 6.86
CA SER A 64 17.66 2.05 8.25
C SER A 64 17.84 3.56 8.41
N SER A 65 18.60 4.21 7.53
CA SER A 65 18.77 5.66 7.53
C SER A 65 17.45 6.40 7.28
N LEU A 66 16.63 5.91 6.35
CA LEU A 66 15.30 6.45 6.09
C LEU A 66 14.38 6.27 7.31
N SER A 67 14.49 5.17 8.05
CA SER A 67 13.74 4.97 9.30
C SER A 67 14.04 6.09 10.31
N VAL A 68 15.32 6.37 10.53
CA VAL A 68 15.76 7.41 11.48
C VAL A 68 15.28 8.79 11.04
N LEU A 69 15.40 9.12 9.75
CA LEU A 69 14.89 10.37 9.20
C LEU A 69 13.38 10.49 9.40
N LEU A 70 12.62 9.45 9.05
CA LEU A 70 11.16 9.48 9.06
C LEU A 70 10.59 9.49 10.48
N GLU A 71 11.23 8.85 11.45
CA GLU A 71 10.79 8.82 12.85
C GLU A 71 10.63 10.23 13.45
N LYS A 72 11.40 11.22 12.97
CA LYS A 72 11.27 12.62 13.39
C LYS A 72 9.91 13.24 13.09
N TYR A 73 9.17 12.70 12.12
CA TYR A 73 7.90 13.22 11.63
C TYR A 73 6.70 12.33 11.98
N LEU A 74 6.94 11.25 12.73
CA LEU A 74 5.96 10.24 13.08
C LEU A 74 5.59 10.35 14.56
N ASP A 75 4.76 11.35 14.88
CA ASP A 75 4.35 11.63 16.26
C ASP A 75 3.49 10.52 16.90
N ASN A 76 2.97 9.58 16.11
CA ASN A 76 2.22 8.43 16.61
C ASN A 76 2.32 7.23 15.66
N ASP A 77 2.01 6.05 16.18
CA ASP A 77 2.09 4.80 15.41
C ASP A 77 1.10 4.73 14.24
N PHE A 78 0.00 5.48 14.28
CA PHE A 78 -0.95 5.53 13.16
C PHE A 78 -0.37 6.27 11.95
N LYS A 79 0.45 7.29 12.15
CA LYS A 79 1.10 8.05 11.06
C LYS A 79 2.06 7.18 10.23
N ARG A 80 2.59 6.09 10.80
CA ARG A 80 3.42 5.11 10.07
C ARG A 80 2.70 4.56 8.85
N TRP A 81 1.37 4.40 8.94
CA TRP A 81 0.53 3.93 7.84
C TRP A 81 0.28 4.97 6.76
N ASN A 82 0.76 6.20 6.90
CA ASN A 82 0.58 7.29 5.93
C ASN A 82 1.92 7.75 5.34
N VAL A 83 2.92 6.86 5.31
CA VAL A 83 4.23 7.14 4.71
C VAL A 83 4.35 6.44 3.37
N TYR A 84 4.76 7.21 2.36
CA TYR A 84 5.04 6.75 1.01
C TYR A 84 6.48 7.06 0.64
N ILE A 85 7.15 6.09 0.03
CA ILE A 85 8.50 6.23 -0.52
C ILE A 85 8.45 5.88 -2.00
N PHE A 86 8.82 6.84 -2.83
CA PHE A 86 8.96 6.66 -4.26
C PHE A 86 10.42 6.51 -4.63
N TYR A 87 10.75 5.37 -5.23
CA TYR A 87 12.02 5.13 -5.90
C TYR A 87 11.80 5.37 -7.40
N LEU A 88 12.30 6.51 -7.89
CA LEU A 88 12.18 6.93 -9.28
C LEU A 88 13.46 6.56 -10.01
N VAL A 89 13.35 5.57 -10.89
CA VAL A 89 14.49 4.91 -11.51
C VAL A 89 14.49 5.23 -13.00
N GLN A 90 15.61 5.73 -13.52
CA GLN A 90 15.71 6.09 -14.94
C GLN A 90 15.69 4.87 -15.86
N ASN A 91 16.15 3.72 -15.36
CA ASN A 91 16.21 2.47 -16.10
C ASN A 91 14.98 1.59 -15.86
N LYS A 92 14.74 0.66 -16.79
CA LYS A 92 13.74 -0.38 -16.62
C LYS A 92 14.20 -1.41 -15.59
N LEU A 93 13.38 -1.65 -14.58
CA LEU A 93 13.61 -2.73 -13.63
C LEU A 93 12.85 -3.98 -14.04
N ASN A 94 13.40 -5.15 -13.73
CA ASN A 94 12.66 -6.38 -13.92
C ASN A 94 11.57 -6.52 -12.83
N LYS A 95 10.54 -7.32 -13.12
CA LYS A 95 9.40 -7.48 -12.20
C LYS A 95 9.80 -8.01 -10.82
N GLN A 96 10.83 -8.86 -10.75
CA GLN A 96 11.28 -9.46 -9.48
C GLN A 96 11.97 -8.42 -8.59
N GLN A 97 12.81 -7.56 -9.18
CA GLN A 97 13.46 -6.44 -8.49
C GLN A 97 12.42 -5.48 -7.92
N LYS A 98 11.50 -5.02 -8.76
CA LYS A 98 10.40 -4.13 -8.36
C LYS A 98 9.57 -4.74 -7.22
N TYR A 99 9.16 -6.00 -7.36
CA TYR A 99 8.40 -6.71 -6.34
C TYR A 99 9.16 -6.79 -5.01
N LYS A 100 10.46 -7.09 -5.03
CA LYS A 100 11.29 -7.22 -3.83
C LYS A 100 11.35 -5.89 -3.06
N ILE A 101 11.49 -4.77 -3.76
CA ILE A 101 11.54 -3.44 -3.13
C ILE A 101 10.17 -3.06 -2.58
N GLU A 102 9.11 -3.21 -3.37
CA GLU A 102 7.76 -2.77 -2.97
C GLU A 102 7.20 -3.60 -1.80
N ASN A 103 7.54 -4.88 -1.72
CA ASN A 103 7.05 -5.83 -0.71
C ASN A 103 8.04 -6.08 0.44
N ASP A 104 9.11 -5.29 0.53
CA ASP A 104 10.02 -5.36 1.67
C ASP A 104 9.28 -5.06 3.00
N THR A 105 9.79 -5.58 4.13
CA THR A 105 9.13 -5.48 5.45
C THR A 105 9.17 -4.10 6.12
N PHE A 106 9.89 -3.13 5.55
CA PHE A 106 9.94 -1.76 6.08
C PHE A 106 8.54 -1.09 6.10
N PHE A 107 8.27 -0.34 7.16
CA PHE A 107 6.93 0.13 7.53
C PHE A 107 6.25 1.06 6.51
N ALA A 108 7.02 1.71 5.64
CA ALA A 108 6.49 2.61 4.62
C ALA A 108 6.00 1.86 3.38
N ARG A 109 4.97 2.40 2.71
CA ARG A 109 4.57 1.91 1.39
C ARG A 109 5.60 2.37 0.37
N LYS A 110 6.23 1.41 -0.30
CA LYS A 110 7.28 1.65 -1.29
C LYS A 110 6.66 1.51 -2.67
N ILE A 111 6.93 2.48 -3.54
CA ILE A 111 6.47 2.53 -4.92
C ILE A 111 7.69 2.73 -5.79
N VAL A 112 7.84 1.88 -6.80
CA VAL A 112 8.95 1.98 -7.75
C VAL A 112 8.42 2.42 -9.10
N GLU A 113 8.82 3.60 -9.58
CA GLU A 113 8.51 4.08 -10.93
C GLU A 113 9.77 3.92 -11.79
N ASP A 114 9.76 2.94 -12.69
CA ASP A 114 10.88 2.65 -13.59
C ASP A 114 10.72 3.41 -14.91
N ASN A 115 11.84 3.66 -15.61
CA ASN A 115 11.89 4.57 -16.77
C ASN A 115 11.42 6.00 -16.47
N TYR A 116 11.59 6.48 -15.24
CA TYR A 116 11.24 7.83 -14.85
C TYR A 116 12.30 8.83 -15.33
N THR A 117 11.99 9.57 -16.40
CA THR A 117 12.90 10.55 -17.02
C THR A 117 12.50 12.00 -16.76
N SER A 118 11.37 12.23 -16.09
CA SER A 118 10.86 13.57 -15.81
C SER A 118 11.64 14.26 -14.68
N ASN A 119 11.53 15.58 -14.60
CA ASN A 119 12.03 16.34 -13.45
C ASN A 119 11.02 16.27 -12.29
N LEU A 120 11.49 16.47 -11.07
CA LEU A 120 10.63 16.57 -9.88
C LEU A 120 10.07 17.98 -9.70
N SER A 121 9.26 18.41 -10.67
CA SER A 121 8.42 19.60 -10.52
C SER A 121 7.15 19.28 -9.72
N ASP A 122 6.57 20.28 -9.05
CA ASP A 122 5.30 20.15 -8.32
C ASP A 122 4.20 19.47 -9.14
N GLU A 123 4.09 19.80 -10.44
CA GLU A 123 3.11 19.20 -11.33
C GLU A 123 3.34 17.70 -11.53
N ASN A 124 4.59 17.28 -11.74
CA ASN A 124 4.95 15.87 -11.89
C ASN A 124 4.79 15.11 -10.58
N ILE A 125 5.11 15.73 -9.44
CA ILE A 125 4.89 15.13 -8.11
C ILE A 125 3.39 14.92 -7.86
N LYS A 126 2.56 15.93 -8.14
CA LYS A 126 1.10 15.80 -8.05
C LYS A 126 0.57 14.70 -8.96
N LYS A 127 1.12 14.54 -10.16
CA LYS A 127 0.77 13.44 -11.06
C LYS A 127 1.15 12.08 -10.48
N LEU A 128 2.35 11.93 -9.89
CA LEU A 128 2.76 10.70 -9.21
C LEU A 128 1.79 10.35 -8.07
N ILE A 129 1.43 11.33 -7.24
CA ILE A 129 0.45 11.18 -6.16
C ILE A 129 -0.91 10.76 -6.71
N SER A 130 -1.44 11.43 -7.73
CA SER A 130 -2.74 11.07 -8.31
C SER A 130 -2.77 9.66 -8.88
N ASN A 131 -1.68 9.22 -9.52
CA ASN A 131 -1.60 7.90 -10.15
C ASN A 131 -1.52 6.75 -9.14
N HIS A 132 -0.86 6.98 -8.00
CA HIS A 132 -0.49 5.90 -7.08
C HIS A 132 -1.15 5.99 -5.70
N ILE A 133 -1.67 7.15 -5.30
CA ILE A 133 -2.20 7.41 -3.96
C ILE A 133 -3.67 7.85 -4.01
N SER A 134 -4.02 8.81 -4.87
CA SER A 134 -5.36 9.43 -4.82
C SER A 134 -6.47 8.55 -5.43
N PHE A 135 -6.12 7.56 -6.26
CA PHE A 135 -7.08 6.71 -6.99
C PHE A 135 -8.14 7.53 -7.76
N ASP A 136 -7.78 8.74 -8.22
CA ASP A 136 -8.69 9.66 -8.91
C ASP A 136 -9.16 9.11 -10.27
N ASP A 137 -8.52 8.05 -10.77
CA ASP A 137 -8.80 7.34 -12.01
C ASP A 137 -9.85 6.23 -11.86
N LEU A 138 -10.24 5.87 -10.63
CA LEU A 138 -11.28 4.88 -10.38
C LEU A 138 -12.67 5.42 -10.76
N ASN A 139 -13.05 5.20 -12.02
CA ASN A 139 -14.43 5.30 -12.46
C ASN A 139 -15.24 4.12 -11.92
N ILE A 140 -15.62 4.20 -10.64
CA ILE A 140 -16.57 3.26 -10.04
C ILE A 140 -17.93 3.51 -10.71
N LYS A 141 -18.24 2.71 -11.72
CA LYS A 141 -19.62 2.62 -12.21
C LYS A 141 -20.45 2.10 -11.05
N ASN A 142 -21.45 2.87 -10.62
CA ASN A 142 -22.46 2.41 -9.68
C ASN A 142 -23.26 1.27 -10.33
N THR A 143 -22.70 0.06 -10.28
CA THR A 143 -23.45 -1.15 -10.58
C THR A 143 -24.21 -1.47 -9.31
N ILE A 144 -25.53 -1.47 -9.38
CA ILE A 144 -26.35 -2.13 -8.36
C ILE A 144 -25.85 -3.58 -8.36
N PRO A 145 -25.25 -4.09 -7.27
CA PRO A 145 -24.80 -5.46 -7.24
C PRO A 145 -26.04 -6.32 -7.51
N LYS A 146 -26.03 -7.07 -8.62
CA LYS A 146 -27.00 -8.15 -8.80
C LYS A 146 -26.65 -9.17 -7.73
N ARG A 147 -27.28 -9.05 -6.56
CA ARG A 147 -27.29 -10.09 -5.55
C ARG A 147 -27.92 -11.30 -6.22
N LYS A 148 -27.09 -12.21 -6.74
CA LYS A 148 -27.56 -13.56 -6.95
C LYS A 148 -27.65 -14.13 -5.56
N ASP A 149 -28.85 -14.47 -5.13
CA ASP A 149 -29.01 -15.26 -3.92
C ASP A 149 -28.13 -16.50 -4.09
N TYR A 150 -27.17 -16.66 -3.18
CA TYR A 150 -26.31 -17.82 -3.18
C TYR A 150 -27.21 -19.00 -2.86
N ILE A 151 -27.35 -19.96 -3.78
CA ILE A 151 -28.10 -21.21 -3.61
C ILE A 151 -27.09 -22.35 -3.61
N SER A 152 -27.14 -23.19 -2.58
CA SER A 152 -26.32 -24.39 -2.47
C SER A 152 -27.23 -25.61 -2.29
N SER A 153 -26.82 -26.74 -2.86
CA SER A 153 -27.52 -28.03 -2.68
C SER A 153 -27.01 -28.79 -1.46
N SER A 154 -26.25 -28.14 -0.57
CA SER A 154 -25.79 -28.76 0.67
C SER A 154 -26.95 -28.86 1.64
N ILE A 155 -27.05 -30.00 2.33
CA ILE A 155 -28.01 -30.24 3.42
C ILE A 155 -27.93 -29.13 4.47
N ILE A 156 -26.71 -28.67 4.80
CA ILE A 156 -26.47 -27.57 5.75
C ILE A 156 -27.12 -26.28 5.24
N TYR A 157 -27.01 -26.00 3.95
CA TYR A 157 -27.62 -24.80 3.37
C TYR A 157 -29.14 -24.90 3.36
N GLU A 158 -29.72 -26.04 2.99
CA GLU A 158 -31.18 -26.24 2.99
C GLU A 158 -31.79 -26.08 4.39
N GLU A 159 -31.12 -26.61 5.42
CA GLU A 159 -31.56 -26.48 6.81
C GLU A 159 -31.39 -25.05 7.36
N LEU A 160 -30.36 -24.32 6.90
CA LEU A 160 -30.04 -22.99 7.44
C LEU A 160 -30.61 -21.80 6.65
N PHE A 161 -31.08 -22.00 5.41
CA PHE A 161 -31.46 -20.92 4.50
C PHE A 161 -32.57 -19.99 5.03
N ASN A 162 -33.40 -20.48 5.96
CA ASN A 162 -34.52 -19.74 6.54
C ASN A 162 -34.50 -19.68 8.08
N VAL A 163 -33.32 -19.78 8.71
CA VAL A 163 -33.16 -19.82 10.18
C VAL A 163 -33.79 -18.63 10.89
N ASP A 164 -33.75 -17.45 10.27
CA ASP A 164 -34.36 -16.25 10.84
C ASP A 164 -35.90 -16.32 10.97
N THR A 165 -36.53 -17.30 10.29
CA THR A 165 -37.98 -17.56 10.33
C THR A 165 -38.35 -18.85 11.06
N LEU A 166 -37.36 -19.61 11.54
CA LEU A 166 -37.58 -20.88 12.23
C LEU A 166 -37.85 -20.67 13.71
N GLU A 167 -38.85 -21.38 14.24
CA GLU A 167 -39.11 -21.44 15.67
C GLU A 167 -37.89 -22.01 16.41
N SER A 168 -37.54 -21.44 17.58
CA SER A 168 -36.32 -21.78 18.31
C SER A 168 -36.16 -23.28 18.61
N ASN A 169 -37.27 -24.01 18.74
CA ASN A 169 -37.25 -25.46 18.97
C ASN A 169 -36.75 -26.24 17.74
N LYS A 170 -37.08 -25.78 16.53
CA LYS A 170 -36.61 -26.40 15.28
C LYS A 170 -35.12 -26.15 15.03
N VAL A 171 -34.61 -25.00 15.46
CA VAL A 171 -33.17 -24.68 15.38
C VAL A 171 -32.36 -25.67 16.22
N ILE A 172 -32.84 -26.02 17.41
CA ILE A 172 -32.18 -27.01 18.29
C ILE A 172 -32.17 -28.41 17.65
N ASP A 173 -33.24 -28.81 16.98
CA ASP A 173 -33.33 -30.11 16.32
C ASP A 173 -32.39 -30.21 15.10
N ILE A 174 -32.27 -29.12 14.33
CA ILE A 174 -31.30 -28.98 13.23
C ILE A 174 -29.85 -29.07 13.74
N LEU A 175 -29.53 -28.39 14.86
CA LEU A 175 -28.18 -28.48 15.43
C LEU A 175 -27.84 -29.90 15.88
N LYS A 176 -28.81 -30.64 16.42
CA LYS A 176 -28.63 -32.04 16.83
C LYS A 176 -28.46 -32.99 15.63
N SER A 177 -29.17 -32.78 14.52
CA SER A 177 -29.01 -33.61 13.31
C SER A 177 -27.63 -33.42 12.68
N LEU A 178 -27.11 -32.18 12.68
CA LEU A 178 -25.77 -31.85 12.21
C LEU A 178 -24.67 -32.45 13.09
N GLU A 179 -24.82 -32.42 14.42
CA GLU A 179 -23.87 -33.06 15.34
C GLU A 179 -23.85 -34.59 15.21
N GLY A 180 -24.99 -35.22 14.91
CA GLY A 180 -25.10 -36.66 14.71
C GLY A 180 -24.37 -37.16 13.46
N ASN A 181 -24.42 -36.40 12.38
CA ASN A 181 -23.74 -36.74 11.13
C ASN A 181 -22.22 -36.56 11.21
N ALA A 182 -21.73 -35.56 11.95
CA ALA A 182 -20.30 -35.34 12.14
C ALA A 182 -19.59 -36.45 12.93
N LYS A 183 -20.31 -37.25 13.72
CA LYS A 183 -19.74 -38.39 14.47
C LYS A 183 -19.64 -39.68 13.68
N ASN A 184 -20.32 -39.78 12.53
CA ASN A 184 -20.31 -40.99 11.69
C ASN A 184 -19.29 -40.91 10.53
N GLU A 185 -18.53 -39.82 10.41
CA GLU A 185 -17.48 -39.62 9.40
C GLU A 185 -16.05 -39.55 9.98
N ILE A 186 -15.79 -40.20 11.13
CA ILE A 186 -14.44 -40.41 11.69
C ILE A 186 -14.14 -41.90 11.78
#